data_AF-A0A536PEV4-F1
#
_entry.id   AF-A0A536PEV4-F1
#
_cell.length_a   1.000
_cell.length_b   1.000
_cell.length_c   1.000
_cell.angle_alpha   90.00
_cell.angle_beta   90.00
_cell.angle_gamma   90.00
#
_symmetry.space_group_name_H-M   'P 1'
#
loop_
_entity.id
_entity.type
_entity.pdbx_description
1 polymer ?
#
loop_
_entity_poly.entity_id
_entity_poly.type
_entity_poly.pdbx_seq_one_letter_code
_entity_poly.pdbx_strand_id
1 'polypeptide(L)'
;MKLVQIAVGCVVLLALSLVQGSGASAASNFTLFGDATLVSPGQSSQTAAQLRSTAGGMVFGGIDFAIPAGTTLNDYQNLSTDYMFTASSCGGRSPRFVIDIDGSTINVYLGPPPSYTGCPPNLWSNTGDLLTPTSFVDTSNLAGGTFYDPWALALARYGTHAVTGVQLITDSSSFFGGATQTVLVDNVMINSTTFTFEPKNEGNQGNQGKFGQCKHGGWRNITSAPGPFRNQGQCVSHFARGDKHHGEDRGHDGDVEDQDDDD
;
A
#
# COMPACT_ATOMS: atom_id res chain seq x y z
N MET A 1 59.54 -32.96 -17.61
CA MET A 1 58.11 -33.23 -17.34
C MET A 1 57.63 -32.17 -16.37
N LYS A 2 56.69 -31.33 -16.82
CA LYS A 2 56.07 -30.24 -16.04
C LYS A 2 54.80 -30.78 -15.38
N LEU A 3 54.58 -30.50 -14.10
CA LEU A 3 53.31 -30.56 -13.36
C LEU A 3 53.47 -29.60 -12.17
N VAL A 4 53.19 -28.30 -12.33
CA VAL A 4 51.88 -27.64 -12.11
C VAL A 4 51.44 -27.77 -10.65
N GLN A 5 51.80 -26.78 -9.83
CA GLN A 5 51.19 -26.54 -8.52
C GLN A 5 50.02 -25.56 -8.71
N ILE A 6 48.81 -26.05 -8.49
CA ILE A 6 47.57 -25.24 -8.47
C ILE A 6 47.40 -24.74 -7.04
N ALA A 7 47.65 -23.45 -6.82
CA ALA A 7 47.20 -22.78 -5.59
C ALA A 7 45.75 -22.33 -5.81
N VAL A 8 44.81 -23.05 -5.21
CA VAL A 8 43.40 -22.65 -5.13
C VAL A 8 43.29 -21.54 -4.09
N GLY A 9 43.23 -20.29 -4.54
CA GLY A 9 42.86 -19.15 -3.70
C GLY A 9 41.35 -18.95 -3.72
N CYS A 10 40.66 -19.42 -2.68
CA CYS A 10 39.25 -19.08 -2.42
C CYS A 10 39.14 -17.59 -2.04
N VAL A 11 38.93 -16.73 -3.03
CA VAL A 11 38.48 -15.35 -2.79
C VAL A 11 36.97 -15.40 -2.58
N VAL A 12 36.55 -15.48 -1.32
CA VAL A 12 35.15 -15.27 -0.94
C VAL A 12 34.90 -13.76 -0.98
N LEU A 13 34.42 -13.28 -2.13
CA LEU A 13 33.81 -11.94 -2.23
C LEU A 13 32.47 -12.00 -1.49
N LEU A 14 32.46 -11.61 -0.21
CA LEU A 14 31.22 -11.22 0.47
C LEU A 14 30.71 -9.94 -0.19
N ALA A 15 29.80 -10.08 -1.15
CA ALA A 15 28.96 -8.99 -1.58
C ALA A 15 28.02 -8.62 -0.42
N LEU A 16 28.39 -7.60 0.34
CA LEU A 16 27.46 -6.91 1.23
C LEU A 16 26.44 -6.18 0.33
N SER A 17 25.35 -6.87 0.01
CA SER A 17 24.16 -6.22 -0.54
C SER A 17 23.60 -5.31 0.54
N LEU A 18 23.93 -4.02 0.47
CA LEU A 18 23.13 -3.00 1.12
C LEU A 18 21.75 -3.07 0.46
N VAL A 19 20.84 -3.82 1.07
CA VAL A 19 19.41 -3.63 0.89
C VAL A 19 19.15 -2.21 1.39
N GLN A 20 19.20 -1.24 0.48
CA GLN A 20 18.64 0.06 0.72
C GLN A 20 17.15 -0.21 0.91
N GLY A 21 16.71 -0.28 2.17
CA GLY A 21 15.30 -0.27 2.49
C GLY A 21 14.75 1.04 1.93
N SER A 22 14.07 0.94 0.79
CA SER A 22 13.23 2.02 0.28
C SER A 22 12.20 2.26 1.37
N GLY A 23 12.42 3.32 2.16
CA GLY A 23 11.41 3.83 3.06
C GLY A 23 10.22 4.28 2.22
N ALA A 24 9.26 3.38 2.03
CA ALA A 24 8.01 3.72 1.37
C ALA A 24 7.35 4.82 2.21
N SER A 25 7.23 6.01 1.63
CA SER A 25 6.50 7.09 2.26
C SER A 25 5.02 6.76 2.14
N ALA A 26 4.33 6.65 3.28
CA ALA A 26 2.89 6.44 3.29
C ALA A 26 2.19 7.71 2.77
N ALA A 27 1.56 7.62 1.60
CA ALA A 27 0.77 8.71 1.04
C ALA A 27 -0.70 8.57 1.49
N SER A 28 -1.32 9.68 1.90
CA SER A 28 -2.74 9.76 2.26
C SER A 28 -3.59 10.46 1.18
N ASN A 29 -3.03 10.67 -0.01
CA ASN A 29 -3.73 11.37 -1.10
C ASN A 29 -4.59 10.42 -1.92
N PHE A 30 -5.62 9.89 -1.26
CA PHE A 30 -6.70 9.15 -1.89
C PHE A 30 -8.05 9.81 -1.57
N THR A 31 -9.07 9.48 -2.35
CA THR A 31 -10.47 9.86 -2.07
C THR A 31 -11.34 8.62 -2.14
N LEU A 32 -12.20 8.41 -1.13
CA LEU A 32 -13.20 7.35 -1.18
C LEU A 32 -14.41 7.81 -1.98
N PHE A 33 -14.99 6.92 -2.76
CA PHE A 33 -16.20 7.19 -3.52
C PHE A 33 -17.14 5.98 -3.55
N GLY A 34 -18.38 6.23 -3.98
CA GLY A 34 -19.44 5.24 -3.94
C GLY A 34 -19.71 4.80 -2.49
N ASP A 35 -19.87 3.51 -2.28
CA ASP A 35 -20.16 2.92 -0.97
C ASP A 35 -18.91 2.59 -0.14
N ALA A 36 -17.77 3.20 -0.48
CA ALA A 36 -16.51 2.97 0.22
C ALA A 36 -16.43 3.75 1.55
N THR A 37 -15.94 3.10 2.60
CA THR A 37 -15.78 3.68 3.93
C THR A 37 -14.50 3.21 4.60
N LEU A 38 -13.97 3.97 5.55
CA LEU A 38 -12.87 3.52 6.40
C LEU A 38 -13.39 2.63 7.54
N VAL A 39 -12.66 1.56 7.86
CA VAL A 39 -12.98 0.60 8.93
C VAL A 39 -11.72 0.20 9.70
N SER A 40 -11.90 -0.35 10.90
CA SER A 40 -10.81 -0.84 11.75
C SER A 40 -11.11 -2.24 12.31
N PRO A 41 -10.09 -3.10 12.51
CA PRO A 41 -8.68 -2.90 12.18
C PRO A 41 -8.39 -3.12 10.68
N GLY A 42 -7.22 -2.67 10.22
CA GLY A 42 -6.66 -3.03 8.91
C GLY A 42 -5.66 -4.19 8.98
N GLN A 43 -4.87 -4.39 7.93
CA GLN A 43 -3.85 -5.42 7.85
C GLN A 43 -2.50 -4.89 8.30
N SER A 44 -2.11 -5.22 9.54
CA SER A 44 -0.92 -4.63 10.19
C SER A 44 -0.96 -3.09 10.24
N SER A 45 -2.17 -2.52 10.19
CA SER A 45 -2.48 -1.10 10.28
C SER A 45 -3.70 -0.90 11.20
N GLN A 46 -4.03 0.33 11.56
CA GLN A 46 -5.24 0.62 12.34
C GLN A 46 -6.48 0.70 11.45
N THR A 47 -6.31 1.08 10.18
CA THR A 47 -7.42 1.41 9.30
C THR A 47 -7.27 0.74 7.93
N ALA A 48 -8.33 0.08 7.47
CA ALA A 48 -8.49 -0.38 6.09
C ALA A 48 -9.62 0.40 5.39
N ALA A 49 -9.61 0.38 4.07
CA ALA A 49 -10.75 0.82 3.28
C ALA A 49 -11.68 -0.37 3.01
N GLN A 50 -12.96 -0.25 3.36
CA GLN A 50 -14.00 -1.17 2.95
C GLN A 50 -14.61 -0.69 1.63
N LEU A 51 -14.57 -1.54 0.61
CA LEU A 51 -15.25 -1.33 -0.67
C LEU A 51 -16.43 -2.28 -0.78
N ARG A 52 -17.59 -1.78 -1.19
CA ARG A 52 -18.83 -2.55 -1.20
C ARG A 52 -19.62 -2.33 -2.48
N SER A 53 -20.14 -3.41 -3.03
CA SER A 53 -21.14 -3.41 -4.10
C SER A 53 -22.41 -4.07 -3.56
N THR A 54 -23.53 -3.35 -3.57
CA THR A 54 -24.83 -3.83 -3.07
C THR A 54 -25.89 -3.86 -4.18
N ALA A 55 -26.87 -4.75 -4.10
CA ALA A 55 -27.96 -4.82 -5.09
C ALA A 55 -29.13 -3.85 -4.86
N GLY A 56 -29.24 -3.28 -3.64
CA GLY A 56 -30.36 -2.41 -3.22
C GLY A 56 -29.99 -0.95 -2.98
N GLY A 57 -28.81 -0.51 -3.45
CA GLY A 57 -28.25 0.81 -3.14
C GLY A 57 -27.16 1.21 -4.13
N MET A 58 -26.06 1.80 -3.64
CA MET A 58 -24.88 2.03 -4.48
C MET A 58 -24.30 0.67 -4.92
N VAL A 59 -24.23 0.48 -6.23
CA VAL A 59 -23.79 -0.77 -6.87
C VAL A 59 -22.27 -0.88 -6.97
N PHE A 60 -21.54 0.10 -6.44
CA PHE A 60 -20.08 0.13 -6.42
C PHE A 60 -19.53 0.92 -5.23
N GLY A 61 -18.28 0.62 -4.89
CA GLY A 61 -17.46 1.39 -3.96
C GLY A 61 -16.01 1.34 -4.41
N GLY A 62 -15.28 2.43 -4.21
CA GLY A 62 -13.90 2.52 -4.67
C GLY A 62 -13.05 3.58 -3.99
N ILE A 63 -11.78 3.57 -4.36
CA ILE A 63 -10.76 4.52 -3.94
C ILE A 63 -10.16 5.12 -5.20
N ASP A 64 -10.13 6.44 -5.29
CA ASP A 64 -9.33 7.20 -6.27
C ASP A 64 -7.97 7.53 -5.67
N PHE A 65 -6.88 7.26 -6.40
CA PHE A 65 -5.52 7.61 -5.99
C PHE A 65 -5.01 8.82 -6.77
N ALA A 66 -4.37 9.76 -6.09
CA ALA A 66 -3.75 10.91 -6.75
C ALA A 66 -2.55 10.48 -7.60
N ILE A 67 -2.55 10.83 -8.88
CA ILE A 67 -1.48 10.52 -9.83
C ILE A 67 -0.67 11.78 -10.13
N PRO A 68 0.67 11.72 -10.11
CA PRO A 68 1.51 12.84 -10.54
C PRO A 68 1.19 13.27 -11.97
N ALA A 69 1.19 14.57 -12.24
CA ALA A 69 0.97 15.07 -13.59
C ALA A 69 2.11 14.59 -14.52
N GLY A 70 1.73 14.17 -15.74
CA GLY A 70 2.69 13.69 -16.74
C GLY A 70 3.09 12.23 -16.59
N THR A 71 2.51 11.48 -15.63
CA THR A 71 2.71 10.03 -15.53
C THR A 71 2.18 9.33 -16.79
N THR A 72 2.97 8.39 -17.29
CA THR A 72 2.66 7.51 -18.42
C THR A 72 2.49 6.08 -17.95
N LEU A 73 1.92 5.21 -18.79
CA LEU A 73 1.76 3.80 -18.43
C LEU A 73 3.10 3.09 -18.18
N ASN A 74 4.17 3.49 -18.87
CA ASN A 74 5.54 2.98 -18.65
C ASN A 74 6.08 3.27 -17.24
N ASP A 75 5.53 4.26 -16.54
CA ASP A 75 5.96 4.56 -15.18
C ASP A 75 5.38 3.56 -14.16
N TYR A 76 4.40 2.74 -14.55
CA TYR A 76 3.75 1.75 -13.68
C TYR A 76 4.53 0.43 -13.66
N GLN A 77 5.27 0.25 -12.59
CA GLN A 77 6.10 -0.93 -12.33
C GLN A 77 5.53 -1.83 -11.23
N ASN A 78 4.63 -1.32 -10.38
CA ASN A 78 4.03 -2.11 -9.31
C ASN A 78 2.58 -1.68 -9.07
N LEU A 79 1.69 -2.67 -8.96
CA LEU A 79 0.39 -2.52 -8.31
C LEU A 79 0.17 -3.69 -7.36
N SER A 80 -0.11 -3.41 -6.10
CA SER A 80 -0.47 -4.45 -5.14
C SER A 80 -1.32 -3.92 -4.00
N THR A 81 -1.94 -4.82 -3.24
CA THR A 81 -2.66 -4.48 -2.02
C THR A 81 -2.81 -5.71 -1.13
N ASP A 82 -2.94 -5.49 0.17
CA ASP A 82 -3.54 -6.47 1.07
C ASP A 82 -5.06 -6.39 0.95
N TYR A 83 -5.72 -7.54 0.92
CA TYR A 83 -7.18 -7.59 0.81
C TYR A 83 -7.79 -8.72 1.63
N MET A 84 -9.04 -8.55 2.05
CA MET A 84 -9.85 -9.56 2.73
C MET A 84 -11.32 -9.42 2.34
N PHE A 85 -11.95 -10.52 1.91
CA PHE A 85 -13.40 -10.53 1.66
C PHE A 85 -14.18 -10.80 2.94
N THR A 86 -15.15 -9.96 3.25
CA THR A 86 -16.08 -10.15 4.39
C THR A 86 -17.51 -10.48 3.94
N ALA A 87 -17.81 -10.30 2.65
CA ALA A 87 -19.03 -10.79 2.01
C ALA A 87 -18.75 -11.18 0.55
N SER A 88 -19.32 -12.33 0.13
CA SER A 88 -19.07 -12.96 -1.16
C SER A 88 -17.57 -13.25 -1.38
N SER A 89 -17.06 -13.06 -2.59
CA SER A 89 -15.67 -13.36 -2.96
C SER A 89 -15.22 -12.43 -4.10
N CYS A 90 -14.01 -12.61 -4.64
CA CYS A 90 -13.68 -12.04 -5.95
C CYS A 90 -14.43 -12.80 -7.06
N GLY A 91 -14.78 -12.08 -8.13
CA GLY A 91 -15.52 -12.62 -9.26
C GLY A 91 -16.23 -11.53 -10.03
N GLY A 92 -16.72 -11.85 -11.24
CA GLY A 92 -17.42 -10.87 -12.07
C GLY A 92 -16.58 -9.66 -12.46
N ARG A 93 -15.26 -9.86 -12.65
CA ARG A 93 -14.29 -8.80 -12.97
C ARG A 93 -14.04 -7.81 -11.83
N SER A 94 -14.37 -8.14 -10.58
CA SER A 94 -14.02 -7.28 -9.43
C SER A 94 -13.69 -8.06 -8.15
N PRO A 95 -12.89 -7.47 -7.24
CA PRO A 95 -12.33 -6.13 -7.30
C PRO A 95 -11.20 -6.01 -8.32
N ARG A 96 -10.91 -4.77 -8.73
CA ARG A 96 -9.89 -4.49 -9.74
C ARG A 96 -9.27 -3.12 -9.55
N PHE A 97 -7.98 -3.01 -9.88
CA PHE A 97 -7.44 -1.72 -10.25
C PHE A 97 -7.95 -1.32 -11.63
N VAL A 98 -8.28 -0.05 -11.78
CA VAL A 98 -8.61 0.59 -13.05
C VAL A 98 -7.54 1.63 -13.30
N ILE A 99 -6.93 1.60 -14.48
CA ILE A 99 -5.95 2.60 -14.92
C ILE A 99 -6.58 3.33 -16.10
N ASP A 100 -6.87 4.62 -15.93
CA ASP A 100 -7.45 5.44 -16.98
C ASP A 100 -6.33 5.93 -17.92
N ILE A 101 -6.44 5.59 -19.21
CA ILE A 101 -5.56 6.10 -20.28
C ILE A 101 -6.39 6.49 -21.50
N ASP A 102 -6.09 7.62 -22.12
CA ASP A 102 -6.74 8.09 -23.35
C ASP A 102 -8.29 8.10 -23.32
N GLY A 103 -8.89 8.35 -22.15
CA GLY A 103 -10.34 8.30 -21.98
C GLY A 103 -10.95 6.89 -22.03
N SER A 104 -10.12 5.85 -21.91
CA SER A 104 -10.48 4.45 -21.77
C SER A 104 -9.73 3.82 -20.57
N THR A 105 -9.88 2.52 -20.35
CA THR A 105 -9.39 1.84 -19.14
C THR A 105 -8.61 0.56 -19.41
N ILE A 106 -7.57 0.35 -18.62
CA ILE A 106 -6.94 -0.95 -18.39
C ILE A 106 -7.41 -1.47 -17.04
N ASN A 107 -7.85 -2.73 -17.00
CA ASN A 107 -8.35 -3.36 -15.78
C ASN A 107 -7.36 -4.42 -15.30
N VAL A 108 -6.95 -4.34 -14.03
CA VAL A 108 -6.02 -5.27 -13.38
C VAL A 108 -6.76 -5.97 -12.24
N TYR A 109 -7.12 -7.23 -12.47
CA TYR A 109 -8.01 -7.97 -11.57
C TYR A 109 -7.30 -8.52 -10.34
N LEU A 110 -8.00 -8.51 -9.22
CA LEU A 110 -7.56 -9.17 -7.99
C LEU A 110 -8.14 -10.58 -7.92
N GLY A 111 -7.32 -11.52 -7.44
CA GLY A 111 -7.70 -12.91 -7.19
C GLY A 111 -6.95 -13.93 -8.06
N PRO A 112 -7.26 -15.22 -7.90
CA PRO A 112 -6.53 -16.29 -8.58
C PRO A 112 -6.73 -16.25 -10.10
N PRO A 113 -5.67 -16.05 -10.91
CA PRO A 113 -5.77 -16.18 -12.35
C PRO A 113 -6.04 -17.65 -12.75
N PRO A 114 -6.64 -17.90 -13.92
CA PRO A 114 -7.06 -16.91 -14.92
C PRO A 114 -8.48 -16.37 -14.69
N SER A 115 -9.31 -17.02 -13.87
CA SER A 115 -10.71 -16.66 -13.74
C SER A 115 -10.97 -15.48 -12.78
N TYR A 116 -10.00 -15.14 -11.93
CA TYR A 116 -10.09 -14.08 -10.91
C TYR A 116 -11.33 -14.23 -10.02
N THR A 117 -11.55 -15.47 -9.56
CA THR A 117 -12.70 -15.89 -8.77
C THR A 117 -12.28 -16.73 -7.57
N GLY A 118 -13.10 -16.76 -6.52
CA GLY A 118 -12.92 -17.74 -5.44
C GLY A 118 -11.84 -17.36 -4.44
N CYS A 119 -11.65 -16.06 -4.21
CA CYS A 119 -10.84 -15.55 -3.11
C CYS A 119 -11.36 -16.03 -1.75
N PRO A 120 -10.46 -16.41 -0.83
CA PRO A 120 -10.85 -16.94 0.48
C PRO A 120 -11.57 -15.87 1.31
N PRO A 121 -12.66 -16.23 2.01
CA PRO A 121 -13.35 -15.31 2.90
C PRO A 121 -12.60 -15.15 4.23
N ASN A 122 -12.67 -13.97 4.83
CA ASN A 122 -12.15 -13.62 6.15
C ASN A 122 -10.66 -13.95 6.38
N LEU A 123 -9.88 -13.90 5.30
CA LEU A 123 -8.43 -14.08 5.33
C LEU A 123 -7.75 -12.93 4.62
N TRP A 124 -6.90 -12.19 5.33
CA TRP A 124 -6.01 -11.23 4.71
C TRP A 124 -5.00 -11.95 3.80
N SER A 125 -4.99 -11.54 2.54
CA SER A 125 -4.09 -12.04 1.51
C SER A 125 -3.41 -10.85 0.83
N ASN A 126 -2.18 -11.03 0.38
CA ASN A 126 -1.50 -10.04 -0.45
C ASN A 126 -1.64 -10.45 -1.93
N THR A 127 -1.84 -9.49 -2.83
CA THR A 127 -1.93 -9.77 -4.27
C THR A 127 -0.61 -10.19 -4.89
N GLY A 128 0.52 -9.90 -4.24
CA GLY A 128 1.80 -9.75 -4.91
C GLY A 128 1.77 -8.58 -5.90
N ASP A 129 2.83 -8.45 -6.69
CA ASP A 129 2.85 -7.49 -7.79
C ASP A 129 1.97 -7.95 -8.95
N LEU A 130 0.93 -7.17 -9.26
CA LEU A 130 0.02 -7.43 -10.35
C LEU A 130 0.54 -6.95 -11.71
N LEU A 131 1.68 -6.26 -11.77
CA LEU A 131 2.28 -5.70 -12.99
C LEU A 131 3.60 -6.38 -13.39
N THR A 132 3.75 -7.67 -13.10
CA THR A 132 4.87 -8.44 -13.67
C THR A 132 4.74 -8.54 -15.19
N PRO A 133 5.84 -8.71 -15.97
CA PRO A 133 5.78 -8.81 -17.43
C PRO A 133 4.78 -9.85 -17.96
N THR A 134 4.54 -10.93 -17.20
CA THR A 134 3.62 -12.02 -17.54
C THR A 134 2.24 -11.91 -16.91
N SER A 135 2.00 -10.93 -16.04
CA SER A 135 0.68 -10.70 -15.45
C SER A 135 -0.33 -10.35 -16.54
N PHE A 136 -1.51 -10.95 -16.49
CA PHE A 136 -2.59 -10.62 -17.42
C PHE A 136 -3.34 -9.37 -16.95
N VAL A 137 -3.56 -8.47 -17.90
CA VAL A 137 -4.41 -7.29 -17.76
C VAL A 137 -5.46 -7.28 -18.86
N ASP A 138 -6.58 -6.61 -18.60
CA ASP A 138 -7.64 -6.44 -19.58
C ASP A 138 -7.55 -5.06 -20.22
N THR A 139 -7.10 -5.07 -21.48
CA THR A 139 -6.97 -3.92 -22.36
C THR A 139 -8.08 -3.91 -23.42
N SER A 140 -9.12 -4.75 -23.30
CA SER A 140 -10.15 -4.93 -24.35
C SER A 140 -10.96 -3.67 -24.67
N ASN A 141 -10.92 -2.66 -23.80
CA ASN A 141 -11.51 -1.35 -24.05
C ASN A 141 -10.61 -0.42 -24.90
N LEU A 142 -9.40 -0.85 -25.25
CA LEU A 142 -8.42 -0.10 -26.03
C LEU A 142 -8.31 -0.66 -27.44
N ALA A 143 -7.95 0.21 -28.39
CA ALA A 143 -7.72 -0.18 -29.76
C ALA A 143 -6.62 -1.26 -29.84
N GLY A 144 -6.95 -2.41 -30.40
CA GLY A 144 -6.04 -3.56 -30.54
C GLY A 144 -5.77 -4.35 -29.26
N GLY A 145 -6.46 -4.04 -28.15
CA GLY A 145 -6.31 -4.74 -26.88
C GLY A 145 -7.14 -6.03 -26.79
N THR A 146 -6.85 -6.84 -25.77
CA THR A 146 -7.57 -8.09 -25.50
C THR A 146 -7.88 -8.23 -24.01
N PHE A 147 -8.72 -9.20 -23.66
CA PHE A 147 -9.11 -9.42 -22.26
C PHE A 147 -7.96 -9.92 -21.37
N TYR A 148 -6.94 -10.56 -21.94
CA TYR A 148 -5.80 -11.11 -21.22
C TYR A 148 -4.49 -10.83 -21.96
N ASP A 149 -4.18 -9.55 -22.16
CA ASP A 149 -2.85 -9.17 -22.63
C ASP A 149 -1.84 -9.31 -21.48
N PRO A 150 -0.65 -9.88 -21.72
CA PRO A 150 0.46 -9.75 -20.77
C PRO A 150 0.82 -8.28 -20.56
N TRP A 151 1.18 -7.89 -19.35
CA TRP A 151 1.55 -6.50 -19.03
C TRP A 151 2.66 -5.96 -19.94
N ALA A 152 3.66 -6.78 -20.28
CA ALA A 152 4.72 -6.37 -21.21
C ALA A 152 4.17 -5.98 -22.60
N LEU A 153 3.11 -6.64 -23.07
CA LEU A 153 2.46 -6.30 -24.34
C LEU A 153 1.62 -5.03 -24.21
N ALA A 154 0.95 -4.83 -23.07
CA ALA A 154 0.25 -3.59 -22.77
C ALA A 154 1.22 -2.40 -22.77
N LEU A 155 2.40 -2.52 -22.15
CA LEU A 155 3.44 -1.50 -22.18
C LEU A 155 3.99 -1.25 -23.60
N ALA A 156 4.20 -2.30 -24.39
CA ALA A 156 4.67 -2.14 -25.77
C ALA A 156 3.69 -1.37 -26.66
N ARG A 157 2.38 -1.49 -26.40
CA ARG A 157 1.33 -0.81 -27.17
C ARG A 157 0.98 0.57 -26.62
N TYR A 158 0.89 0.68 -25.30
CA TYR A 158 0.27 1.81 -24.62
C TYR A 158 1.22 2.53 -23.66
N GLY A 159 2.49 2.11 -23.57
CA GLY A 159 3.46 2.59 -22.58
C GLY A 159 3.65 4.11 -22.54
N THR A 160 3.56 4.78 -23.69
CA THR A 160 3.71 6.24 -23.80
C THR A 160 2.42 7.02 -23.53
N HIS A 161 1.30 6.33 -23.31
CA HIS A 161 0.00 6.96 -23.11
C HIS A 161 -0.06 7.54 -21.71
N ALA A 162 -0.66 8.72 -21.60
CA ALA A 162 -0.79 9.42 -20.32
C ALA A 162 -1.79 8.70 -19.43
N VAL A 163 -1.42 8.49 -18.17
CA VAL A 163 -2.33 7.99 -17.15
C VAL A 163 -3.02 9.16 -16.49
N THR A 164 -4.34 9.16 -16.53
CA THR A 164 -5.18 10.25 -16.02
C THR A 164 -5.87 9.91 -14.70
N GLY A 165 -5.83 8.65 -14.28
CA GLY A 165 -6.46 8.18 -13.06
C GLY A 165 -6.06 6.75 -12.73
N VAL A 166 -6.05 6.44 -11.44
CA VAL A 166 -6.00 5.05 -10.95
C VAL A 166 -7.00 4.90 -9.84
N GLN A 167 -7.81 3.84 -9.93
CA GLN A 167 -8.78 3.47 -8.92
C GLN A 167 -8.61 2.04 -8.48
N LEU A 168 -9.10 1.72 -7.29
CA LEU A 168 -9.38 0.36 -6.85
C LEU A 168 -10.88 0.27 -6.55
N ILE A 169 -11.60 -0.60 -7.26
CA ILE A 169 -13.06 -0.64 -7.23
C ILE A 169 -13.62 -2.02 -6.96
N THR A 170 -14.84 -2.05 -6.43
CA THR A 170 -15.68 -3.24 -6.24
C THR A 170 -17.07 -2.96 -6.79
N ASP A 171 -17.54 -3.77 -7.74
CA ASP A 171 -18.80 -3.55 -8.48
C ASP A 171 -19.54 -4.84 -8.91
N SER A 172 -19.28 -5.99 -8.27
CA SER A 172 -19.76 -7.31 -8.75
C SER A 172 -21.04 -7.86 -8.10
N SER A 173 -21.90 -7.06 -7.46
CA SER A 173 -23.11 -7.61 -6.81
C SER A 173 -24.01 -8.43 -7.74
N SER A 174 -24.11 -8.06 -9.03
CA SER A 174 -24.85 -8.79 -10.05
C SER A 174 -24.29 -10.20 -10.32
N PHE A 175 -22.96 -10.35 -10.29
CA PHE A 175 -22.29 -11.65 -10.46
C PHE A 175 -22.64 -12.62 -9.32
N PHE A 176 -22.87 -12.10 -8.11
CA PHE A 176 -23.27 -12.87 -6.95
C PHE A 176 -24.80 -12.95 -6.77
N GLY A 177 -25.56 -12.87 -7.87
CA GLY A 177 -27.03 -13.01 -7.84
C GLY A 177 -27.73 -11.91 -7.05
N GLY A 178 -27.14 -10.71 -6.98
CA GLY A 178 -27.62 -9.59 -6.18
C GLY A 178 -27.16 -9.63 -4.71
N ALA A 179 -26.28 -10.56 -4.33
CA ALA A 179 -25.66 -10.52 -3.02
C ALA A 179 -24.61 -9.40 -2.94
N THR A 180 -24.39 -8.89 -1.73
CA THR A 180 -23.33 -7.89 -1.48
C THR A 180 -21.95 -8.50 -1.66
N GLN A 181 -21.08 -7.81 -2.40
CA GLN A 181 -19.65 -8.05 -2.38
C GLN A 181 -18.99 -7.00 -1.48
N THR A 182 -18.27 -7.44 -0.45
CA THR A 182 -17.51 -6.55 0.44
C THR A 182 -16.07 -7.04 0.53
N VAL A 183 -15.14 -6.14 0.21
CA VAL A 183 -13.70 -6.35 0.37
C VAL A 183 -13.12 -5.25 1.24
N LEU A 184 -12.28 -5.63 2.18
CA LEU A 184 -11.39 -4.71 2.88
C LEU A 184 -10.08 -4.70 2.13
N VAL A 185 -9.53 -3.51 1.89
CA VAL A 185 -8.23 -3.32 1.23
C VAL A 185 -7.34 -2.45 2.10
N ASP A 186 -6.05 -2.76 2.09
CA ASP A 186 -5.05 -2.07 2.87
C ASP A 186 -3.69 -2.09 2.15
N ASN A 187 -2.76 -1.25 2.58
CA ASN A 187 -1.38 -1.17 2.09
C ASN A 187 -1.30 -1.19 0.56
N VAL A 188 -2.11 -0.37 -0.12
CA VAL A 188 -2.13 -0.31 -1.58
C VAL A 188 -0.80 0.26 -2.06
N MET A 189 -0.05 -0.49 -2.87
CA MET A 189 1.18 0.01 -3.49
C MET A 189 0.92 0.38 -4.94
N ILE A 190 1.31 1.59 -5.30
CA ILE A 190 1.41 2.07 -6.67
C ILE A 190 2.86 2.52 -6.86
N ASN A 191 3.60 1.77 -7.67
CA ASN A 191 5.04 1.92 -7.81
C ASN A 191 5.74 1.83 -6.44
N SER A 192 6.50 2.86 -6.06
CA SER A 192 7.18 2.94 -4.77
C SER A 192 6.35 3.62 -3.67
N THR A 193 5.12 4.04 -3.97
CA THR A 193 4.25 4.72 -3.01
C THR A 193 3.29 3.72 -2.37
N THR A 194 3.33 3.62 -1.05
CA THR A 194 2.33 2.87 -0.28
C THR A 194 1.26 3.83 0.20
N PHE A 195 0.00 3.52 -0.09
CA PHE A 195 -1.16 4.20 0.44
C PHE A 195 -1.68 3.41 1.64
N THR A 196 -1.73 4.08 2.78
CA THR A 196 -2.39 3.59 3.98
C THR A 196 -3.64 4.42 4.24
N PHE A 197 -4.62 3.81 4.90
CA PHE A 197 -5.94 4.42 5.07
C PHE A 197 -6.12 5.12 6.41
N GLU A 198 -5.02 5.49 7.05
CA GLU A 198 -5.06 6.13 8.35
C GLU A 198 -5.70 7.51 8.24
N PRO A 199 -6.54 7.90 9.22
CA PRO A 199 -7.17 9.22 9.22
C PRO A 199 -6.07 10.27 9.12
N LYS A 200 -6.20 11.19 8.14
CA LYS A 200 -5.34 12.36 8.07
C LYS A 200 -5.46 13.06 9.43
N ASN A 201 -4.34 13.16 10.13
CA ASN A 201 -4.28 13.99 11.31
C ASN A 201 -4.58 15.41 10.83
N GLU A 202 -5.81 15.88 11.02
CA GLU A 202 -6.17 17.27 10.77
C GLU A 202 -5.28 18.12 11.68
N GLY A 203 -4.22 18.67 11.09
CA GLY A 203 -3.12 19.24 11.83
C GLY A 203 -2.00 19.60 10.88
N ASN A 204 -2.21 20.68 10.13
CA ASN A 204 -1.12 21.48 9.63
C ASN A 204 -0.19 21.82 10.83
N GLN A 205 1.13 21.57 10.71
CA GLN A 205 2.25 21.87 11.63
C GLN A 205 2.98 20.64 12.22
N GLY A 206 4.31 20.70 12.11
CA GLY A 206 5.26 19.61 12.35
C GLY A 206 5.10 18.82 13.65
N ASN A 207 5.65 17.60 13.66
CA ASN A 207 5.67 16.64 14.77
C ASN A 207 4.31 16.33 15.48
N GLN A 208 3.19 16.95 15.08
CA GLN A 208 1.87 16.77 15.67
C GLN A 208 1.05 15.65 15.02
N GLY A 209 1.40 15.24 13.79
CA GLY A 209 0.70 14.18 13.07
C GLY A 209 0.70 12.85 13.82
N LYS A 210 1.87 12.36 14.25
CA LYS A 210 1.99 11.06 14.95
C LYS A 210 1.27 10.96 16.30
N PHE A 211 0.94 12.10 16.92
CA PHE A 211 0.22 12.13 18.19
C PHE A 211 -1.29 12.32 18.00
N GLY A 212 -1.75 12.70 16.81
CA GLY A 212 -3.18 12.91 16.52
C GLY A 212 -4.01 11.67 16.82
N GLN A 213 -3.51 10.49 16.43
CA GLN A 213 -4.11 9.19 16.77
C GLN A 213 -4.21 8.90 18.27
N CYS A 214 -3.41 9.57 19.11
CA CYS A 214 -3.53 9.46 20.57
C CYS A 214 -4.54 10.45 21.15
N LYS A 215 -4.84 11.56 20.44
CA LYS A 215 -5.76 12.62 20.87
C LYS A 215 -7.22 12.14 20.83
N HIS A 216 -8.10 12.84 21.54
CA HIS A 216 -9.56 12.61 21.54
C HIS A 216 -10.02 11.16 21.76
N GLY A 217 -9.26 10.37 22.53
CA GLY A 217 -9.59 8.96 22.80
C GLY A 217 -9.15 7.98 21.71
N GLY A 218 -8.49 8.42 20.64
CA GLY A 218 -8.00 7.56 19.55
C GLY A 218 -7.04 6.46 20.03
N TRP A 219 -6.30 6.69 21.13
CA TRP A 219 -5.45 5.67 21.76
C TRP A 219 -6.20 4.39 22.15
N ARG A 220 -7.53 4.46 22.36
CA ARG A 220 -8.38 3.33 22.71
C ARG A 220 -8.69 2.43 21.50
N ASN A 221 -8.57 2.98 20.30
CA ASN A 221 -8.85 2.28 19.05
C ASN A 221 -7.63 1.46 18.57
N ILE A 222 -6.47 1.70 19.18
CA ILE A 222 -5.25 0.92 18.93
C ILE A 222 -5.32 -0.33 19.82
N THR A 223 -5.97 -1.39 19.34
CA THR A 223 -6.21 -2.62 20.11
C THR A 223 -5.15 -3.71 19.90
N SER A 224 -4.23 -3.50 18.97
CA SER A 224 -3.11 -4.38 18.61
C SER A 224 -1.84 -3.56 18.43
N ALA A 225 -0.68 -4.22 18.29
CA ALA A 225 0.63 -3.58 18.19
C ALA A 225 0.60 -2.37 17.21
N PRO A 226 1.14 -1.20 17.59
CA PRO A 226 1.96 -0.93 18.79
C PRO A 226 1.19 -0.77 20.10
N GLY A 227 -0.14 -0.86 20.08
CA GLY A 227 -0.99 -0.97 21.28
C GLY A 227 -1.16 -2.43 21.76
N PRO A 228 -2.09 -2.68 22.69
CA PRO A 228 -3.03 -1.73 23.27
C PRO A 228 -2.38 -0.74 24.24
N PHE A 229 -2.77 0.53 24.13
CA PHE A 229 -2.36 1.57 25.08
C PHE A 229 -3.34 1.63 26.25
N ARG A 230 -2.83 1.75 27.48
CA ARG A 230 -3.61 1.87 28.72
C ARG A 230 -4.21 3.25 28.90
N ASN A 231 -3.58 4.27 28.31
CA ASN A 231 -4.03 5.66 28.33
C ASN A 231 -3.36 6.46 27.20
N GLN A 232 -3.86 7.68 26.99
CA GLN A 232 -3.32 8.61 26.01
C GLN A 232 -1.82 8.87 26.20
N GLY A 233 -1.35 8.99 27.44
CA GLY A 233 0.06 9.23 27.76
C GLY A 233 0.98 8.11 27.29
N GLN A 234 0.55 6.85 27.40
CA GLN A 234 1.31 5.71 26.90
C GLN A 234 1.39 5.70 25.37
N CYS A 235 0.29 6.04 24.69
CA CYS A 235 0.25 6.21 23.24
C CYS A 235 1.23 7.31 22.81
N VAL A 236 1.13 8.50 23.42
CA VAL A 236 2.02 9.64 23.12
C VAL A 236 3.48 9.27 23.40
N SER A 237 3.78 8.63 24.54
CA SER A 237 5.16 8.23 24.86
C SER A 237 5.74 7.22 23.89
N HIS A 238 4.93 6.31 23.32
CA HIS A 238 5.40 5.35 22.32
C HIS A 238 5.85 6.09 21.06
N PHE A 239 5.00 6.95 20.50
CA PHE A 239 5.32 7.71 19.28
C PHE A 239 6.36 8.82 19.50
N ALA A 240 6.61 9.25 20.74
CA ALA A 240 7.70 10.17 21.08
C ALA A 240 9.07 9.47 21.10
N ARG A 241 9.15 8.18 21.44
CA ARG A 241 10.42 7.43 21.53
C ARG A 241 11.00 7.07 20.16
N GLY A 242 10.17 6.93 19.12
CA GLY A 242 10.62 6.70 17.75
C GLY A 242 11.55 7.78 17.18
N ASP A 243 11.50 9.01 17.71
CA ASP A 243 12.36 10.11 17.27
C ASP A 243 13.82 9.99 17.74
N LYS A 244 14.09 9.18 18.77
CA LYS A 244 15.40 9.17 19.43
C LYS A 244 16.44 8.24 18.81
N HIS A 245 16.10 7.48 17.77
CA HIS A 245 17.05 6.57 17.12
C HIS A 245 17.88 7.19 15.98
N HIS A 246 17.80 8.51 15.75
CA HIS A 246 18.69 9.25 14.83
C HIS A 246 19.48 10.40 15.49
N GLY A 247 19.68 10.35 16.81
CA GLY A 247 20.56 11.26 17.52
C GLY A 247 21.75 10.50 18.10
N GLU A 248 22.84 10.50 17.36
CA GLU A 248 24.16 9.96 17.69
C GLU A 248 24.58 10.19 19.14
N ASP A 249 25.10 9.12 19.75
CA ASP A 249 25.98 9.15 20.91
C ASP A 249 27.08 10.22 20.72
N ARG A 250 27.03 11.27 21.54
CA ARG A 250 28.26 11.93 21.99
C ARG A 250 28.26 11.93 23.52
N GLY A 251 28.95 10.93 24.04
CA GLY A 251 29.41 10.96 25.41
C GLY A 251 30.60 11.89 25.58
N HIS A 252 30.77 12.26 26.85
CA HIS A 252 32.01 12.52 27.57
C HIS A 252 32.59 13.95 27.63
N ASP A 253 33.02 14.24 28.86
CA ASP A 253 33.90 15.29 29.38
C ASP A 253 33.27 16.67 29.66
N GLY A 254 33.25 17.17 30.90
CA GLY A 254 33.82 16.69 32.15
C GLY A 254 33.52 17.67 33.29
N ASP A 255 33.66 17.18 34.51
CA ASP A 255 33.53 17.92 35.76
C ASP A 255 34.58 19.03 35.88
N VAL A 256 34.17 20.25 36.27
CA VAL A 256 35.00 21.18 37.05
C VAL A 256 34.08 21.94 38.01
N GLU A 257 34.10 21.51 39.27
CA GLU A 257 33.85 22.38 40.42
C GLU A 257 35.07 23.31 40.60
N ASP A 258 34.83 24.61 40.85
CA ASP A 258 35.34 25.33 42.03
C ASP A 258 35.39 26.86 41.85
N GLN A 259 34.95 27.53 42.93
CA GLN A 259 35.40 28.82 43.49
C GLN A 259 34.87 30.14 42.90
N ASP A 260 33.79 30.62 43.52
CA ASP A 260 33.79 31.69 44.55
C ASP A 260 34.49 33.04 44.31
N ASP A 261 33.83 34.05 44.90
CA ASP A 261 34.23 35.40 45.31
C ASP A 261 34.07 36.54 44.27
N ASP A 262 33.50 37.69 44.59
CA ASP A 262 32.57 38.20 45.62
C ASP A 262 32.38 39.71 45.28
N ASP A 263 31.57 40.44 46.05
CA ASP A 263 31.64 41.92 46.14
C ASP A 263 33.07 42.48 46.30
#